data_AF-A0A925BK73-F1
#
_entry.id   AF-A0A925BK73-F1
#
_cell.length_a   1.000
_cell.length_b   1.000
_cell.length_c   1.000
_cell.angle_alpha   90.00
_cell.angle_beta   90.00
_cell.angle_gamma   90.00
#
_symmetry.space_group_name_H-M   'P 1'
#
loop_
_entity.id
_entity.type
_entity.pdbx_description
1 polymer ?
#
loop_
_entity_poly.entity_id
_entity_poly.type
_entity_poly.pdbx_seq_one_letter_code
_entity_poly.pdbx_strand_id
1 'polypeptide(L)'
;MMSRFSIKPQQIISAATLALMLFVSVTGAFAQDGEFNIANDDGRLNVATFMGGSNVYCVDATNTSATTYVGGGFRVLDDLGDEMLFVAEADITAAAATMAQTGQYVTLGVGNRPWYGGQPVAIYLLTSGEYQLNSADEYGKTVEFRWTSCRTFTTGTVDGCAPAWDRDSSGHCVNVNLY
;
A
#
# COMPACT_ATOMS: atom_id res chain seq x y z
N MET A 1 -12.26 71.89 38.50
CA MET A 1 -10.96 71.80 39.18
C MET A 1 -10.86 70.37 39.73
N MET A 2 -9.91 69.56 39.21
CA MET A 2 -9.40 68.30 39.80
C MET A 2 -10.42 67.16 40.04
N SER A 3 -10.12 65.86 39.97
CA SER A 3 -8.91 65.09 39.72
C SER A 3 -9.33 63.67 39.31
N ARG A 4 -8.50 63.00 38.50
CA ARG A 4 -8.56 61.55 38.24
C ARG A 4 -7.63 60.77 39.19
N PHE A 5 -7.85 59.45 39.23
CA PHE A 5 -7.00 58.36 39.76
C PHE A 5 -7.04 58.19 41.30
N SER A 6 -7.04 56.98 41.88
CA SER A 6 -6.09 55.90 41.61
C SER A 6 -6.38 54.58 42.38
N ILE A 7 -5.91 53.46 41.79
CA ILE A 7 -5.39 52.20 42.39
C ILE A 7 -6.38 51.11 42.91
N LYS A 8 -6.37 49.96 42.20
CA LYS A 8 -6.70 48.59 42.67
C LYS A 8 -5.53 48.01 43.47
N PRO A 9 -5.71 46.91 44.24
CA PRO A 9 -5.08 45.67 43.74
C PRO A 9 -5.77 44.32 44.08
N GLN A 10 -5.40 43.33 43.25
CA GLN A 10 -5.22 41.87 43.48
C GLN A 10 -6.41 41.02 43.98
N GLN A 11 -7.01 40.13 43.15
CA GLN A 11 -6.63 38.73 42.85
C GLN A 11 -6.52 37.87 44.13
N ILE A 12 -7.02 36.63 44.26
CA ILE A 12 -6.80 35.38 43.50
C ILE A 12 -7.90 34.38 44.02
N ILE A 13 -8.58 33.49 43.27
CA ILE A 13 -8.24 32.07 42.96
C ILE A 13 -9.54 31.38 42.45
N SER A 14 -9.42 30.63 41.33
CA SER A 14 -10.06 29.35 40.91
C SER A 14 -11.54 29.06 41.21
N ALA A 15 -12.29 28.29 40.42
CA ALA A 15 -12.15 27.61 39.15
C ALA A 15 -13.54 27.08 38.80
N ALA A 16 -13.87 26.98 37.51
CA ALA A 16 -14.66 25.89 36.91
C ALA A 16 -15.12 26.33 35.52
N THR A 17 -14.21 26.14 34.57
CA THR A 17 -14.44 26.18 33.14
C THR A 17 -15.49 25.14 32.76
N LEU A 18 -16.53 25.55 32.04
CA LEU A 18 -17.30 24.62 31.20
C LEU A 18 -17.53 25.29 29.84
N ALA A 19 -16.52 25.16 28.97
CA ALA A 19 -16.63 25.50 27.56
C ALA A 19 -17.16 24.25 26.83
N LEU A 20 -18.40 24.34 26.37
CA LEU A 20 -19.06 23.32 25.56
C LEU A 20 -18.48 23.36 24.14
N MET A 21 -17.51 22.49 23.83
CA MET A 21 -17.06 22.27 22.45
C MET A 21 -18.00 21.25 21.78
N LEU A 22 -18.81 21.73 20.84
CA LEU A 22 -19.51 20.87 19.88
C LEU A 22 -18.47 20.32 18.88
N PHE A 23 -18.06 19.07 19.07
CA PHE A 23 -17.45 18.28 18.01
C PHE A 23 -18.56 17.69 17.15
N VAL A 24 -18.75 18.23 15.94
CA VAL A 24 -19.51 17.53 14.89
C VAL A 24 -18.56 16.50 14.29
N SER A 25 -18.50 15.31 14.88
CA SER A 25 -17.88 14.15 14.26
C SER A 25 -18.79 13.67 13.13
N VAL A 26 -18.46 14.04 11.89
CA VAL A 26 -19.00 13.35 10.72
C VAL A 26 -18.37 11.96 10.71
N THR A 27 -19.02 11.01 11.36
CA THR A 27 -18.74 9.59 11.15
C THR A 27 -19.14 9.28 9.72
N GLY A 28 -18.15 9.21 8.83
CA GLY A 28 -18.31 8.50 7.57
C GLY A 28 -18.73 7.08 7.90
N ALA A 29 -19.97 6.74 7.59
CA ALA A 29 -20.44 5.37 7.62
C ALA A 29 -19.69 4.61 6.52
N PHE A 30 -18.65 3.87 6.90
CA PHE A 30 -18.22 2.74 6.10
C PHE A 30 -19.27 1.66 6.32
N ALA A 31 -20.05 1.37 5.28
CA ALA A 31 -20.86 0.16 5.24
C ALA A 31 -19.89 -1.03 5.41
N GLN A 32 -20.06 -1.78 6.49
CA GLN A 32 -19.22 -2.91 6.86
C GLN A 32 -20.10 -4.16 6.85
N ASP A 33 -20.53 -4.57 5.66
CA ASP A 33 -21.38 -5.74 5.47
C ASP A 33 -20.61 -6.78 4.64
N GLY A 34 -20.03 -7.77 5.33
CA GLY A 34 -19.32 -8.90 4.71
C GLY A 34 -17.85 -8.99 5.14
N GLU A 35 -17.65 -9.51 6.35
CA GLU A 35 -16.33 -9.83 6.90
C GLU A 35 -15.61 -10.89 6.04
N PHE A 36 -14.41 -10.55 5.55
CA PHE A 36 -13.56 -11.42 4.74
C PHE A 36 -12.31 -11.80 5.52
N ASN A 37 -12.18 -13.08 5.93
CA ASN A 37 -11.05 -13.67 6.67
C ASN A 37 -10.97 -15.16 6.24
N ILE A 38 -9.83 -15.78 5.85
CA ILE A 38 -8.50 -15.85 6.48
C ILE A 38 -7.35 -16.16 5.48
N ALA A 39 -6.25 -15.41 5.65
CA ALA A 39 -4.80 -15.65 5.57
C ALA A 39 -4.11 -16.56 4.50
N ASN A 40 -3.27 -15.90 3.70
CA ASN A 40 -1.82 -16.12 3.75
C ASN A 40 -1.14 -14.73 3.70
N ASP A 41 -1.31 -13.96 4.78
CA ASP A 41 -0.80 -12.60 4.91
C ASP A 41 0.69 -12.64 5.28
N ASP A 42 1.51 -13.10 4.33
CA ASP A 42 2.96 -12.90 4.39
C ASP A 42 3.35 -11.43 4.15
N GLY A 43 2.35 -10.55 4.02
CA GLY A 43 2.51 -9.12 3.91
C GLY A 43 2.79 -8.63 2.49
N ARG A 44 2.51 -9.45 1.47
CA ARG A 44 2.62 -9.03 0.07
C ARG A 44 1.48 -8.11 -0.36
N LEU A 45 1.77 -7.27 -1.35
CA LEU A 45 0.83 -6.33 -1.96
C LEU A 45 0.01 -6.98 -3.09
N ASN A 46 0.48 -8.05 -3.72
CA ASN A 46 -0.19 -8.68 -4.86
C ASN A 46 -0.57 -10.15 -4.57
N VAL A 47 -1.41 -10.74 -5.41
CA VAL A 47 -1.68 -12.19 -5.33
C VAL A 47 -0.54 -12.96 -6.00
N ALA A 48 -0.11 -14.05 -5.37
CA ALA A 48 1.03 -14.90 -5.76
C ALA A 48 0.95 -15.53 -7.16
N THR A 49 -0.17 -15.36 -7.88
CA THR A 49 -0.38 -15.89 -9.23
C THR A 49 -0.17 -14.83 -10.32
N PHE A 50 -0.07 -13.54 -9.95
CA PHE A 50 0.17 -12.47 -10.92
C PHE A 50 1.62 -12.45 -11.39
N MET A 51 1.82 -12.04 -12.65
CA MET A 51 3.14 -11.70 -13.20
C MET A 51 4.17 -12.82 -12.99
N GLY A 52 3.84 -14.04 -13.43
CA GLY A 52 4.73 -15.20 -13.34
C GLY A 52 5.02 -15.68 -11.92
N GLY A 53 4.27 -15.23 -10.91
CA GLY A 53 4.46 -15.61 -9.52
C GLY A 53 5.33 -14.66 -8.70
N SER A 54 5.67 -13.49 -9.24
CA SER A 54 6.39 -12.47 -8.49
C SER A 54 5.60 -11.98 -7.27
N ASN A 55 6.32 -11.66 -6.19
CA ASN A 55 5.75 -11.18 -4.95
C ASN A 55 6.29 -9.79 -4.61
N VAL A 56 5.41 -8.82 -4.37
CA VAL A 56 5.75 -7.43 -4.07
C VAL A 56 5.47 -7.15 -2.60
N TYR A 57 6.44 -6.56 -1.89
CA TYR A 57 6.32 -6.19 -0.48
C TYR A 57 6.66 -4.72 -0.28
N CYS A 58 5.96 -4.08 0.67
CA CYS A 58 6.54 -2.96 1.38
C CYS A 58 7.34 -3.49 2.55
N VAL A 59 8.58 -3.03 2.71
CA VAL A 59 9.44 -3.45 3.81
C VAL A 59 9.95 -2.27 4.61
N ASP A 60 10.20 -2.49 5.90
CA ASP A 60 10.81 -1.51 6.80
C ASP A 60 12.35 -1.58 6.79
N ALA A 61 13.00 -0.83 7.69
CA ALA A 61 14.45 -0.81 7.85
C ALA A 61 15.09 -2.16 8.21
N THR A 62 14.31 -3.13 8.67
CA THR A 62 14.76 -4.49 8.99
C THR A 62 14.49 -5.48 7.85
N ASN A 63 13.98 -4.99 6.71
CA ASN A 63 13.55 -5.80 5.58
C ASN A 63 12.38 -6.74 5.91
N THR A 64 11.55 -6.35 6.88
CA THR A 64 10.34 -7.07 7.27
C THR A 64 9.13 -6.42 6.60
N SER A 65 8.14 -7.23 6.18
CA SER A 65 6.92 -6.66 5.61
C SER A 65 6.23 -5.72 6.61
N ALA A 66 5.82 -4.56 6.12
CA ALA A 66 5.28 -3.50 6.94
C ALA A 66 4.19 -2.72 6.21
N THR A 67 3.31 -2.08 6.97
CA THR A 67 2.25 -1.20 6.44
C THR A 67 2.78 0.16 5.98
N THR A 68 4.10 0.36 6.00
CA THR A 68 4.82 1.55 5.54
C THR A 68 6.20 1.13 5.03
N TYR A 69 6.79 1.87 4.11
CA TYR A 69 8.17 1.63 3.64
C TYR A 69 9.24 2.45 4.38
N VAL A 70 8.91 3.03 5.56
CA VAL A 70 9.82 3.93 6.28
C VAL A 70 11.09 3.18 6.72
N GLY A 71 12.24 3.71 6.32
CA GLY A 71 13.57 3.14 6.49
C GLY A 71 13.87 1.94 5.58
N GLY A 72 12.90 1.46 4.80
CA GLY A 72 13.03 0.30 3.92
C GLY A 72 12.74 0.66 2.46
N GLY A 73 11.68 0.08 1.88
CA GLY A 73 11.39 0.27 0.45
C GLY A 73 10.34 -0.68 -0.13
N PHE A 74 10.34 -0.80 -1.46
CA PHE A 74 9.62 -1.84 -2.19
C PHE A 74 10.56 -2.97 -2.54
N ARG A 75 10.16 -4.21 -2.23
CA ARG A 75 10.93 -5.41 -2.54
C ARG A 75 10.11 -6.33 -3.44
N VAL A 76 10.70 -6.75 -4.55
CA VAL A 76 10.10 -7.67 -5.51
C VAL A 76 10.91 -8.95 -5.51
N LEU A 77 10.24 -10.06 -5.20
CA LEU A 77 10.79 -11.40 -5.21
C LEU A 77 10.21 -12.20 -6.37
N ASP A 78 10.95 -13.19 -6.84
CA ASP A 78 10.41 -14.23 -7.73
C ASP A 78 9.53 -15.24 -6.96
N ASP A 79 9.11 -16.30 -7.64
CA ASP A 79 8.30 -17.39 -7.08
C ASP A 79 9.09 -18.29 -6.11
N LEU A 80 10.42 -18.25 -6.16
CA LEU A 80 11.33 -18.98 -5.28
C LEU A 80 11.76 -18.16 -4.05
N GLY A 81 11.47 -16.85 -4.04
CA GLY A 81 11.84 -15.92 -2.98
C GLY A 81 13.16 -15.18 -3.22
N ASP A 82 13.77 -15.33 -4.39
CA ASP A 82 14.97 -14.59 -4.77
C ASP A 82 14.62 -13.15 -5.15
N GLU A 83 15.44 -12.21 -4.71
CA GLU A 83 15.22 -10.79 -4.99
C GLU A 83 15.48 -10.47 -6.47
N MET A 84 14.49 -9.83 -7.10
CA MET A 84 14.58 -9.34 -8.48
C MET A 84 14.83 -7.84 -8.54
N LEU A 85 14.23 -7.09 -7.61
CA LEU A 85 14.32 -5.64 -7.54
C LEU A 85 14.06 -5.17 -6.11
N PHE A 86 14.90 -4.26 -5.64
CA PHE A 86 14.67 -3.49 -4.43
C PHE A 86 14.73 -2.00 -4.76
N VAL A 87 13.73 -1.23 -4.31
CA VAL A 87 13.66 0.23 -4.46
C VAL A 87 13.60 0.84 -3.07
N ALA A 88 14.65 1.56 -2.68
CA ALA A 88 14.74 2.15 -1.35
C ALA A 88 13.78 3.34 -1.18
N GLU A 89 13.38 3.63 0.07
CA GLU A 89 12.57 4.80 0.43
C GLU A 89 13.16 6.12 -0.12
N ALA A 90 14.49 6.24 -0.11
CA ALA A 90 15.18 7.41 -0.64
C ALA A 90 14.88 7.63 -2.13
N ASP A 91 14.87 6.56 -2.93
CA ASP A 91 14.58 6.61 -4.35
C ASP A 91 13.10 6.89 -4.61
N ILE A 92 12.21 6.31 -3.79
CA ILE A 92 10.76 6.60 -3.82
C ILE A 92 10.50 8.09 -3.56
N THR A 93 11.16 8.65 -2.55
CA THR A 93 11.02 10.06 -2.16
C THR A 93 11.59 10.99 -3.24
N ALA A 94 12.75 10.66 -3.79
CA ALA A 94 13.37 11.43 -4.88
C ALA A 94 12.53 11.41 -6.16
N ALA A 95 11.90 10.27 -6.47
CA ALA A 95 10.99 10.15 -7.60
C ALA A 95 9.73 10.99 -7.44
N ALA A 96 9.16 11.06 -6.22
CA ALA A 96 8.02 11.94 -5.95
C ALA A 96 8.37 13.42 -6.19
N ALA A 97 9.55 13.86 -5.76
CA ALA A 97 10.04 15.21 -6.04
C ALA A 97 10.24 15.44 -7.54
N THR A 98 10.82 14.48 -8.25
CA THR A 98 11.05 14.55 -9.70
C THR A 98 9.75 14.60 -10.49
N MET A 99 8.77 13.77 -10.13
CA MET A 99 7.44 13.76 -10.74
C MET A 99 6.75 15.11 -10.53
N ALA A 100 6.81 15.68 -9.32
CA ALA A 100 6.23 16.98 -9.02
C ALA A 100 6.85 18.12 -9.85
N GLN A 101 8.16 18.02 -10.17
CA GLN A 101 8.86 19.01 -10.99
C GLN A 101 8.59 18.86 -12.49
N THR A 102 8.50 17.62 -12.98
CA THR A 102 8.44 17.33 -14.43
C THR A 102 7.03 17.13 -14.95
N GLY A 103 6.07 16.78 -14.08
CA GLY A 103 4.73 16.34 -14.47
C GLY A 103 4.73 15.03 -15.27
N GLN A 104 5.81 14.27 -15.24
CA GLN A 104 5.95 12.99 -15.92
C GLN A 104 6.05 11.84 -14.91
N TYR A 105 5.67 10.63 -15.33
CA TYR A 105 5.94 9.44 -14.54
C TYR A 105 7.46 9.26 -14.37
N VAL A 106 7.87 8.58 -13.29
CA VAL A 106 9.28 8.35 -12.97
C VAL A 106 9.53 6.86 -12.80
N THR A 107 10.58 6.35 -13.45
CA THR A 107 11.04 4.98 -13.21
C THR A 107 11.74 4.94 -11.85
N LEU A 108 11.23 4.10 -10.95
CA LEU A 108 11.79 3.87 -9.63
C LEU A 108 12.93 2.86 -9.67
N GLY A 109 12.80 1.82 -10.50
CA GLY A 109 13.83 0.81 -10.65
C GLY A 109 13.48 -0.23 -11.72
N VAL A 110 14.50 -0.91 -12.21
CA VAL A 110 14.39 -2.02 -13.16
C VAL A 110 15.19 -3.19 -12.60
N GLY A 111 14.59 -4.37 -12.60
CA GLY A 111 15.21 -5.60 -12.14
C GLY A 111 16.44 -5.96 -12.97
N ASN A 112 17.36 -6.67 -12.36
CA ASN A 112 18.66 -7.00 -12.94
C ASN A 112 18.64 -8.20 -13.91
N ARG A 113 17.52 -8.93 -13.98
CA ARG A 113 17.37 -10.14 -14.80
C ARG A 113 15.99 -10.18 -15.48
N PRO A 114 15.88 -10.86 -16.63
CA PRO A 114 14.59 -11.16 -17.23
C PRO A 114 13.67 -11.89 -16.25
N TRP A 115 12.40 -11.55 -16.28
CA TRP A 115 11.33 -12.24 -15.58
C TRP A 115 10.25 -12.62 -16.61
N TYR A 116 9.13 -13.19 -16.16
CA TYR A 116 7.89 -13.43 -16.90
C TYR A 116 7.86 -12.77 -18.30
N GLY A 117 7.73 -13.58 -19.35
CA GLY A 117 7.76 -13.08 -20.74
C GLY A 117 9.13 -12.64 -21.28
N GLY A 118 10.21 -12.86 -20.52
CA GLY A 118 11.58 -12.54 -20.92
C GLY A 118 11.97 -11.06 -20.74
N GLN A 119 11.19 -10.27 -20.01
CA GLN A 119 11.48 -8.87 -19.71
C GLN A 119 11.72 -8.67 -18.21
N PRO A 120 12.69 -7.83 -17.80
CA PRO A 120 12.88 -7.53 -16.39
C PRO A 120 11.65 -6.83 -15.81
N VAL A 121 11.41 -7.02 -14.53
CA VAL A 121 10.39 -6.24 -13.82
C VAL A 121 10.82 -4.78 -13.71
N ALA A 122 9.88 -3.83 -13.73
CA ALA A 122 10.17 -2.42 -13.52
C ALA A 122 9.09 -1.76 -12.67
N ILE A 123 9.48 -0.91 -11.73
CA ILE A 123 8.55 -0.12 -10.93
C ILE A 123 8.58 1.33 -11.40
N TYR A 124 7.39 1.93 -11.51
CA TYR A 124 7.18 3.33 -11.86
C TYR A 124 6.35 4.02 -10.79
N LEU A 125 6.59 5.32 -10.60
CA LEU A 125 5.67 6.25 -9.96
C LEU A 125 4.90 6.99 -11.07
N LEU A 126 3.59 6.76 -11.15
CA LEU A 126 2.70 7.37 -12.13
C LEU A 126 2.28 8.78 -11.70
N THR A 127 1.89 9.61 -12.67
CA THR A 127 1.38 10.97 -12.43
C THR A 127 0.09 11.01 -11.61
N SER A 128 -0.63 9.89 -11.48
CA SER A 128 -1.76 9.71 -10.57
C SER A 128 -1.36 9.60 -9.09
N GLY A 129 -0.07 9.43 -8.80
CA GLY A 129 0.45 9.10 -7.47
C GLY A 129 0.43 7.60 -7.15
N GLU A 130 -0.01 6.76 -8.09
CA GLU A 130 0.07 5.30 -7.98
C GLU A 130 1.47 4.79 -8.33
N TYR A 131 1.85 3.69 -7.71
CA TYR A 131 2.96 2.87 -8.13
C TYR A 131 2.49 1.79 -9.08
N GLN A 132 3.32 1.46 -10.07
CA GLN A 132 3.02 0.43 -11.06
C GLN A 132 4.24 -0.46 -11.28
N LEU A 133 4.07 -1.77 -11.11
CA LEU A 133 5.02 -2.79 -11.52
C LEU A 133 4.65 -3.26 -12.93
N ASN A 134 5.61 -3.29 -13.84
CA ASN A 134 5.48 -3.85 -15.18
C ASN A 134 6.36 -5.08 -15.36
N SER A 135 5.87 -6.01 -16.18
CA SER A 135 6.63 -7.11 -16.78
C SER A 135 5.98 -7.48 -18.13
N ALA A 136 6.30 -8.63 -18.71
CA ALA A 136 5.69 -9.14 -19.91
C ALA A 136 5.05 -10.52 -19.67
N ASP A 137 4.01 -10.90 -20.39
CA ASP A 137 3.56 -12.30 -20.43
C ASP A 137 4.40 -13.13 -21.41
N GLU A 138 4.18 -14.43 -21.48
CA GLU A 138 4.85 -15.35 -22.41
C GLU A 138 4.71 -14.99 -23.90
N TYR A 139 3.80 -14.09 -24.25
CA TYR A 139 3.59 -13.56 -25.60
C TYR A 139 4.20 -12.17 -25.80
N GLY A 140 4.91 -11.64 -24.81
CA GLY A 140 5.54 -10.32 -24.85
C GLY A 140 4.57 -9.16 -24.60
N LYS A 141 3.34 -9.40 -24.16
CA LYS A 141 2.39 -8.33 -23.81
C LYS A 141 2.69 -7.81 -22.42
N THR A 142 2.58 -6.51 -22.23
CA THR A 142 2.77 -5.90 -20.91
C THR A 142 1.73 -6.38 -19.91
N VAL A 143 2.19 -6.79 -18.74
CA VAL A 143 1.34 -7.05 -17.57
C VAL A 143 1.70 -6.03 -16.50
N GLU A 144 0.67 -5.47 -15.86
CA GLU A 144 0.80 -4.42 -14.86
C GLU A 144 0.11 -4.79 -13.54
N PHE A 145 0.73 -4.37 -12.43
CA PHE A 145 0.14 -4.39 -11.10
C PHE A 145 0.30 -2.99 -10.47
N ARG A 146 -0.78 -2.42 -9.93
CA ARG A 146 -0.80 -1.06 -9.38
C ARG A 146 -1.17 -1.03 -7.90
N TRP A 147 -0.57 -0.13 -7.14
CA TRP A 147 -0.90 0.13 -5.75
C TRP A 147 -0.65 1.58 -5.36
N THR A 148 -1.35 2.09 -4.35
CA THR A 148 -1.21 3.47 -3.85
C THR A 148 -0.55 3.56 -2.48
N SER A 149 -0.56 2.45 -1.73
CA SER A 149 -0.10 2.42 -0.35
C SER A 149 0.38 1.03 0.01
N CYS A 150 1.13 0.93 1.10
CA CYS A 150 1.56 -0.32 1.71
C CYS A 150 0.41 -1.03 2.44
N ARG A 151 -0.74 -1.12 1.79
CA ARG A 151 -1.88 -1.94 2.23
C ARG A 151 -1.78 -3.26 1.52
N THR A 152 -1.79 -4.33 2.29
CA THR A 152 -1.84 -5.69 1.76
C THR A 152 -3.17 -5.90 1.06
N PHE A 153 -3.14 -6.54 -0.11
CA PHE A 153 -4.35 -6.95 -0.79
C PHE A 153 -4.72 -8.35 -0.34
N THR A 154 -5.82 -8.46 0.39
CA THR A 154 -6.46 -9.75 0.63
C THR A 154 -7.48 -9.97 -0.48
N THR A 155 -7.15 -10.79 -1.48
CA THR A 155 -8.15 -11.41 -2.33
C THR A 155 -8.54 -12.74 -1.70
N GLY A 156 -9.82 -13.02 -1.59
CA GLY A 156 -10.22 -14.41 -1.54
C GLY A 156 -11.59 -14.61 -2.15
N THR A 157 -11.88 -15.87 -2.38
CA THR A 157 -13.08 -16.34 -3.03
C THR A 157 -14.10 -16.76 -1.96
N VAL A 158 -15.39 -16.70 -2.30
CA VAL A 158 -16.51 -17.02 -1.38
C VAL A 158 -16.42 -18.47 -0.87
N ASP A 159 -15.72 -19.34 -1.58
CA ASP A 159 -15.55 -20.76 -1.26
C ASP A 159 -14.26 -21.08 -0.48
N GLY A 160 -13.48 -20.07 -0.11
CA GLY A 160 -12.25 -20.23 0.67
C GLY A 160 -11.10 -20.91 -0.08
N CYS A 161 -11.13 -20.86 -1.41
CA CYS A 161 -10.06 -21.35 -2.28
C CYS A 161 -9.19 -20.19 -2.82
N ALA A 162 -8.05 -20.52 -3.44
CA ALA A 162 -7.24 -19.50 -4.11
C ALA A 162 -7.95 -19.01 -5.38
N PRO A 163 -7.70 -17.78 -5.87
CA PRO A 163 -8.21 -17.36 -7.18
C PRO A 163 -7.85 -18.40 -8.28
N ALA A 164 -8.81 -18.73 -9.14
CA ALA A 164 -8.75 -19.82 -10.14
C ALA A 164 -8.81 -21.26 -9.60
N TRP A 165 -9.16 -21.44 -8.33
CA TRP A 165 -9.47 -22.73 -7.73
C TRP A 165 -10.88 -22.67 -7.15
N ASP A 166 -11.71 -23.66 -7.45
CA ASP A 166 -13.02 -23.78 -6.82
C ASP A 166 -13.06 -25.00 -5.90
N ARG A 167 -13.93 -24.94 -4.89
CA ARG A 167 -14.18 -26.05 -3.99
C ARG A 167 -15.00 -27.14 -4.67
N ASP A 168 -14.47 -28.35 -4.78
CA ASP A 168 -15.21 -29.52 -5.28
C ASP A 168 -16.30 -29.98 -4.30
N SER A 169 -17.12 -30.94 -4.73
CA SER A 169 -18.17 -31.54 -3.91
C SER A 169 -17.67 -32.25 -2.63
N SER A 170 -16.36 -32.51 -2.55
CA SER A 170 -15.70 -33.15 -1.41
C SER A 170 -15.07 -32.11 -0.47
N GLY A 171 -15.14 -30.83 -0.80
CA GLY A 171 -14.60 -29.73 -0.02
C GLY A 171 -13.13 -29.40 -0.32
N HIS A 172 -12.53 -29.96 -1.37
CA HIS A 172 -11.15 -29.69 -1.77
C HIS A 172 -11.08 -28.56 -2.79
N CYS A 173 -10.11 -27.65 -2.64
CA CYS A 173 -9.82 -26.69 -3.69
C CYS A 173 -9.17 -27.42 -4.87
N VAL A 174 -9.82 -27.39 -6.02
CA VAL A 174 -9.34 -27.98 -7.26
C VAL A 174 -9.32 -26.92 -8.35
N ASN A 175 -8.35 -27.03 -9.26
CA ASN A 175 -8.29 -26.18 -10.43
C ASN A 175 -9.35 -26.67 -11.43
N VAL A 176 -10.57 -26.16 -11.30
CA VAL A 176 -11.58 -26.27 -12.36
C VAL A 176 -11.41 -25.04 -13.23
N ASN A 177 -11.00 -25.27 -14.49
CA ASN A 177 -10.82 -24.22 -15.47
C ASN A 177 -12.04 -23.28 -15.51
N LEU A 178 -11.83 -22.02 -15.15
CA LEU A 178 -12.80 -20.95 -15.34
C LEU A 178 -12.98 -20.72 -16.85
N TYR A 179 -14.16 -21.08 -17.38
CA TYR A 179 -14.68 -20.54 -18.63
C TYR A 179 -15.67 -19.42 -18.32
#